data_AF-A0A6B3EIP0-F1
#
_entry.id   AF-A0A6B3EIP0-F1
#
_cell.length_a   1.000
_cell.length_b   1.000
_cell.length_c   1.000
_cell.angle_alpha   90.00
_cell.angle_beta   90.00
_cell.angle_gamma   90.00
#
_symmetry.space_group_name_H-M   'P 1'
#
loop_
_entity.id
_entity.type
_entity.pdbx_description
1 polymer ?
#
loop_
_entity_poly.entity_id
_entity_poly.type
_entity_poly.pdbx_seq_one_letter_code
_entity_poly.pdbx_strand_id
1 'polypeptide(L)'
;FSHITGGGLAANLARVIPDHLHARLDRTTWAPAPVFDLVGRTGDVAREELEKTLNMGVGMIAAVPAEAVEPALATLADRGVDAWVAGEVVA
;
A
#
# COMPACT_ATOMS: atom_id res chain seq x y z
N PHE A 1 9.88 2.82 5.61
CA PHE A 1 8.56 3.37 5.27
C PHE A 1 8.54 3.77 3.80
N SER A 2 7.40 3.66 3.13
CA SER A 2 7.18 4.09 1.74
C SER A 2 5.91 4.95 1.69
N HIS A 3 6.05 6.21 1.28
CA HIS A 3 4.91 7.09 1.03
C HIS A 3 4.41 6.85 -0.39
N ILE A 4 3.14 6.47 -0.53
CA ILE A 4 2.55 6.09 -1.81
C ILE A 4 1.99 7.33 -2.49
N THR A 5 2.70 7.79 -3.51
CA THR A 5 2.39 9.00 -4.27
C THR A 5 2.27 8.67 -5.76
N GLY A 6 2.72 9.56 -6.66
CA GLY A 6 2.79 9.25 -8.09
C GLY A 6 3.66 8.01 -8.35
N GLY A 7 3.24 7.19 -9.31
CA GLY A 7 3.88 5.89 -9.59
C GLY A 7 3.25 4.70 -8.85
N GLY A 8 2.28 4.97 -7.97
CA GLY A 8 1.48 3.93 -7.33
C GLY A 8 2.25 3.05 -6.34
N LEU A 9 1.57 2.00 -5.88
CA LEU A 9 2.03 1.17 -4.76
C LEU A 9 3.35 0.44 -5.04
N ALA A 10 3.40 -0.28 -6.17
CA ALA A 10 4.51 -1.16 -6.50
C ALA A 10 5.82 -0.36 -6.73
N ALA A 11 5.77 0.74 -7.49
CA ALA A 11 6.96 1.53 -7.78
C ALA A 11 7.50 2.24 -6.54
N ASN A 12 6.63 2.72 -5.65
CA ASN A 12 7.06 3.36 -4.41
C ASN A 12 7.64 2.34 -3.41
N LEU A 13 7.11 1.13 -3.34
CA LEU A 13 7.69 0.07 -2.50
C LEU A 13 9.03 -0.43 -3.03
N ALA A 14 9.17 -0.65 -4.34
CA ALA A 14 10.40 -1.13 -4.95
C ALA A 14 11.61 -0.21 -4.68
N ARG A 15 11.39 1.08 -4.40
CA ARG A 15 12.46 2.04 -4.06
C ARG A 15 13.04 1.87 -2.65
N VAL A 16 12.33 1.20 -1.76
CA VAL A 16 12.72 1.09 -0.34
C VAL A 16 13.00 -0.35 0.10
N ILE A 17 12.59 -1.34 -0.69
CA ILE A 17 12.89 -2.75 -0.44
C ILE A 17 14.28 -3.07 -1.04
N PRO A 18 15.18 -3.70 -0.27
CA PRO A 18 16.47 -4.15 -0.80
C PRO A 18 16.33 -5.11 -1.99
N ASP A 19 17.26 -5.06 -2.95
CA ASP A 19 17.19 -5.83 -4.21
C ASP A 19 17.07 -7.36 -4.04
N HIS A 20 17.45 -7.89 -2.89
CA HIS A 20 17.39 -9.33 -2.56
C HIS A 20 16.14 -9.71 -1.76
N LEU A 21 15.18 -8.80 -1.63
CA LEU A 21 13.93 -9.01 -0.90
C LEU A 21 12.74 -8.58 -1.78
N HIS A 22 11.58 -9.12 -1.48
CA HIS A 22 10.33 -8.82 -2.14
C HIS A 22 9.25 -8.46 -1.13
N ALA A 23 8.48 -7.39 -1.39
CA ALA A 23 7.26 -7.11 -0.65
C ALA A 23 6.09 -7.86 -1.30
N ARG A 24 5.49 -8.79 -0.57
CA ARG A 24 4.30 -9.54 -0.99
C ARG A 24 3.08 -9.01 -0.26
N LEU A 25 2.20 -8.36 -1.00
CA LEU A 25 0.99 -7.75 -0.45
C LEU A 25 -0.26 -8.59 -0.74
N ASP A 26 -1.13 -8.69 0.26
CA ASP A 26 -2.43 -9.34 0.14
C ASP A 26 -3.49 -8.30 -0.25
N ARG A 27 -3.87 -8.31 -1.54
CA ARG A 27 -4.89 -7.41 -2.10
C ARG A 27 -6.28 -7.63 -1.52
N THR A 28 -6.53 -8.73 -0.80
CA THR A 28 -7.82 -8.95 -0.14
C THR A 28 -8.00 -8.14 1.14
N THR A 29 -6.92 -7.54 1.65
CA THR A 29 -6.94 -6.79 2.92
C THR A 29 -7.49 -5.37 2.79
N TRP A 30 -7.70 -4.85 1.56
CA TRP A 30 -8.36 -3.56 1.36
C TRP A 30 -9.12 -3.51 0.03
N ALA A 31 -10.06 -2.57 -0.07
CA ALA A 31 -10.72 -2.21 -1.31
C ALA A 31 -10.46 -0.73 -1.62
N PRO A 32 -10.06 -0.37 -2.84
CA PRO A 32 -9.93 1.02 -3.23
C PRO A 32 -11.28 1.75 -3.18
N ALA A 33 -11.27 3.02 -2.77
CA ALA A 33 -12.48 3.83 -2.69
C ALA A 33 -13.18 3.97 -4.07
N PRO A 34 -14.52 4.14 -4.12
CA PRO A 34 -15.29 4.21 -5.37
C PRO A 34 -14.83 5.28 -6.37
N VAL A 35 -14.14 6.33 -5.89
CA VAL A 35 -13.57 7.38 -6.73
C VAL A 35 -12.57 6.83 -7.75
N PHE A 36 -11.79 5.80 -7.42
CA PHE A 36 -10.82 5.22 -8.36
C PHE A 36 -11.52 4.54 -9.53
N ASP A 37 -12.62 3.84 -9.27
CA ASP A 37 -13.41 3.19 -10.31
C ASP A 37 -14.15 4.22 -11.17
N LEU A 38 -14.61 5.34 -10.57
CA LEU A 38 -15.17 6.46 -11.32
C LEU A 38 -14.13 7.04 -12.28
N VAL A 39 -12.92 7.33 -11.80
CA VAL A 39 -11.81 7.85 -12.62
C VAL A 39 -11.49 6.89 -13.77
N GLY A 40 -11.37 5.59 -13.48
CA GLY A 40 -11.12 4.56 -14.49
C GLY A 40 -12.18 4.54 -15.60
N ARG A 41 -13.46 4.52 -15.23
CA ARG A 41 -14.57 4.49 -16.20
C ARG A 41 -14.68 5.80 -16.99
N THR A 42 -14.54 6.95 -16.34
CA THR A 42 -14.67 8.25 -17.02
C THR A 42 -13.51 8.53 -17.97
N GLY A 43 -12.31 8.07 -17.63
CA GLY A 43 -11.11 8.26 -18.44
C GLY A 43 -10.81 7.14 -19.45
N ASP A 44 -11.63 6.08 -19.49
CA ASP A 44 -11.34 4.84 -20.23
C ASP A 44 -9.94 4.27 -19.91
N VAL A 45 -9.61 4.25 -18.61
CA VAL A 45 -8.30 3.82 -18.10
C VAL A 45 -8.42 2.43 -17.47
N ALA A 46 -7.59 1.50 -17.96
CA ALA A 46 -7.49 0.16 -17.40
C ALA A 46 -7.06 0.18 -15.93
N ARG A 47 -7.49 -0.82 -15.15
CA ARG A 47 -7.21 -0.88 -13.71
C ARG A 47 -5.71 -0.88 -13.43
N GLU A 48 -4.93 -1.62 -14.20
CA GLU A 48 -3.48 -1.73 -14.07
C GLU A 48 -2.79 -0.37 -14.20
N GLU A 49 -3.29 0.51 -15.07
CA GLU A 49 -2.76 1.86 -15.25
C GLU A 49 -3.11 2.77 -14.09
N LEU A 50 -4.31 2.61 -13.49
CA LEU A 50 -4.64 3.28 -12.23
C LEU A 50 -3.70 2.83 -11.11
N GLU A 51 -3.39 1.53 -11.00
CA GLU A 51 -2.50 1.02 -9.94
C GLU A 51 -1.05 1.49 -10.07
N LYS A 52 -0.58 1.74 -11.30
CA LYS A 52 0.73 2.33 -11.58
C LYS A 52 0.78 3.84 -11.36
N THR A 53 -0.37 4.48 -11.16
CA THR A 53 -0.45 5.96 -11.12
C THR A 53 -0.90 6.47 -9.77
N LEU A 54 -1.90 5.82 -9.19
CA LEU A 54 -2.63 6.24 -8.00
C LEU A 54 -2.31 5.33 -6.82
N ASN A 55 -2.59 5.82 -5.61
CA ASN A 55 -2.32 5.08 -4.37
C ASN A 55 -3.30 3.93 -4.11
N MET A 56 -4.43 3.88 -4.83
CA MET A 56 -5.46 2.85 -4.72
C MET A 56 -5.93 2.61 -3.29
N GLY A 57 -6.02 3.68 -2.49
CA GLY A 57 -6.50 3.64 -1.10
C GLY A 57 -5.42 3.41 -0.04
N VAL A 58 -4.17 3.15 -0.43
CA VAL A 58 -3.06 2.97 0.51
C VAL A 58 -2.13 4.17 0.43
N GLY A 59 -2.18 5.08 1.41
CA GLY A 59 -1.32 6.27 1.41
C GLY A 59 0.12 6.01 1.84
N MET A 60 0.37 5.00 2.67
CA MET A 60 1.70 4.71 3.22
C MET A 60 1.84 3.23 3.58
N ILE A 61 3.06 2.68 3.46
CA ILE A 61 3.43 1.36 3.98
C ILE A 61 4.64 1.47 4.90
N ALA A 62 4.55 0.82 6.06
CA ALA A 62 5.65 0.61 6.99
C ALA A 62 6.11 -0.85 6.91
N ALA A 63 7.40 -1.09 6.71
CA ALA A 63 8.01 -2.40 6.92
C ALA A 63 8.61 -2.41 8.33
N VAL A 64 8.18 -3.35 9.16
CA VAL A 64 8.61 -3.50 10.55
C VAL A 64 8.95 -4.96 10.85
N PRO A 65 9.79 -5.25 11.85
CA PRO A 65 9.96 -6.60 12.38
C PRO A 65 8.62 -7.19 12.83
N ALA A 66 8.47 -8.51 12.74
CA ALA A 66 7.21 -9.20 13.07
C ALA A 66 6.75 -8.91 14.51
N GLU A 67 7.69 -8.85 15.45
CA GLU A 67 7.47 -8.52 16.86
C GLU A 67 7.00 -7.08 17.09
N ALA A 68 7.19 -6.18 16.12
CA ALA A 68 6.80 -4.78 16.20
C ALA A 68 5.43 -4.49 15.56
N VAL A 69 4.78 -5.49 14.94
CA VAL A 69 3.50 -5.31 14.25
C VAL A 69 2.41 -4.80 15.19
N GLU A 70 2.14 -5.51 16.30
CA GLU A 70 1.09 -5.09 17.22
C GLU A 70 1.38 -3.75 17.92
N PRO A 71 2.59 -3.50 18.46
CA PRO A 71 2.94 -2.19 19.00
C PRO A 71 2.77 -1.05 17.99
N ALA A 72 3.10 -1.27 16.72
CA ALA A 72 2.94 -0.28 15.66
C ALA A 72 1.46 0.00 15.35
N LEU A 73 0.63 -1.04 15.24
CA LEU A 73 -0.81 -0.90 15.01
C LEU A 73 -1.48 -0.19 16.18
N ALA A 74 -1.17 -0.54 17.42
CA ALA A 74 -1.68 0.13 18.61
C ALA A 74 -1.31 1.63 18.62
N THR A 75 -0.04 1.95 18.32
CA THR A 75 0.43 3.35 18.24
C THR A 75 -0.30 4.16 17.17
N LEU A 76 -0.63 3.54 16.03
CA LEU A 76 -1.36 4.20 14.95
C LEU A 76 -2.84 4.40 15.32
N ALA A 77 -3.46 3.38 15.92
CA ALA A 77 -4.83 3.46 16.41
C ALA A 77 -5.00 4.56 17.48
N ASP A 78 -4.07 4.67 18.43
CA ASP A 78 -4.06 5.73 19.46
C ASP A 78 -3.98 7.15 18.87
N ARG A 79 -3.47 7.26 17.63
CA ARG A 79 -3.37 8.51 16.88
C ARG A 79 -4.50 8.71 15.87
N GLY A 80 -5.49 7.82 15.84
CA GLY A 80 -6.60 7.87 14.90
C GLY A 80 -6.20 7.58 13.46
N VAL A 81 -5.13 6.81 13.24
CA VAL A 81 -4.69 6.39 11.91
C VAL A 81 -5.08 4.93 11.69
N ASP A 82 -5.96 4.71 10.72
CA ASP A 82 -6.34 3.35 10.30
C ASP A 82 -5.14 2.64 9.67
N ALA A 83 -4.80 1.48 10.22
CA ALA A 83 -3.67 0.67 9.78
C ALA A 83 -3.98 -0.82 9.95
N TRP A 84 -3.36 -1.64 9.11
CA TRP A 84 -3.52 -3.09 9.11
C TRP A 84 -2.26 -3.77 8.57
N VAL A 85 -2.18 -5.09 8.75
CA VAL A 85 -1.13 -5.90 8.11
C VAL A 85 -1.50 -6.10 6.65
N ALA A 86 -0.81 -5.41 5.74
CA ALA A 86 -1.06 -5.50 4.30
C ALA A 86 -0.32 -6.67 3.62
N GLY A 87 0.64 -7.29 4.29
CA GLY A 87 1.48 -8.34 3.73
C GLY A 87 2.79 -8.53 4.48
N GLU A 88 3.80 -9.05 3.80
CA GLU A 88 5.09 -9.41 4.37
C GLU A 88 6.26 -9.12 3.41
N VAL A 89 7.48 -9.11 3.95
CA VAL A 89 8.72 -9.08 3.16
C VAL A 89 9.29 -10.50 3.12
N VAL A 90 9.59 -10.99 1.93
CA VAL A 90 10.13 -12.34 1.67
C VAL A 90 11.46 -12.24 0.93
N ALA A 91 12.26 -13.31 0.97
CA ALA A 91 13.45 -13.47 0.14
C ALA A 91 13.11 -13.96 -1.26
#